data_AF-A0AAW5JRN3-F1
#
_entry.id   AF-A0AAW5JRN3-F1
#
_cell.length_a   1.000
_cell.length_b   1.000
_cell.length_c   1.000
_cell.angle_alpha   90.00
_cell.angle_beta   90.00
_cell.angle_gamma   90.00
#
_symmetry.space_group_name_H-M   'P 1'
#
loop_
_entity.id
_entity.type
_entity.pdbx_description
1 polymer ?
#
loop_
_entity_poly.entity_id
_entity_poly.type
_entity_poly.pdbx_seq_one_letter_code
_entity_poly.pdbx_strand_id
1 'polypeptide(L)'
;MKRDEYEQAIRRIYEESTDIYVSPDFQCDHTLGFPSSLCVCWEQGKAWLAPNDFMFSDLPEDQAEDILDACAEYGIRNCTDKEDFNNLIRELGCDAVDNAWLPDNEEGMVIT
;
A
#
# COMPACT_ATOMS: atom_id res chain seq x y z
N MET A 1 -0.18 1.15 14.90
CA MET A 1 -1.64 1.14 15.22
C MET A 1 -1.97 -0.27 15.71
N LYS A 2 -3.03 -0.53 16.48
CA LYS A 2 -3.38 -1.93 16.81
C LYS A 2 -3.97 -2.61 15.57
N ARG A 3 -3.66 -3.89 15.34
CA ARG A 3 -4.17 -4.69 14.22
C ARG A 3 -5.70 -4.57 14.05
N ASP A 4 -6.45 -4.72 15.15
CA ASP A 4 -7.91 -4.59 15.18
C ASP A 4 -8.42 -3.22 14.68
N GLU A 5 -7.71 -2.14 15.01
CA GLU A 5 -8.10 -0.79 14.56
C GLU A 5 -7.73 -0.57 13.09
N TYR A 6 -6.60 -1.14 12.67
CA TYR A 6 -6.19 -1.12 11.27
C TYR A 6 -7.23 -1.82 10.39
N GLU A 7 -7.59 -3.07 10.71
CA GLU A 7 -8.58 -3.83 9.95
C GLU A 7 -9.95 -3.13 9.90
N GLN A 8 -10.42 -2.59 11.03
CA GLN A 8 -11.67 -1.82 11.07
C GLN A 8 -11.60 -0.54 10.23
N ALA A 9 -10.48 0.18 10.26
CA ALA A 9 -10.32 1.40 9.50
C ALA A 9 -10.24 1.12 7.99
N ILE A 10 -9.51 0.08 7.57
CA ILE A 10 -9.49 -0.38 6.17
C ILE A 10 -10.89 -0.76 5.72
N ARG A 11 -11.60 -1.56 6.52
CA ARG A 11 -12.96 -1.98 6.21
C ARG A 11 -13.90 -0.80 6.02
N ARG A 12 -13.84 0.22 6.88
CA ARG A 12 -14.61 1.46 6.71
C ARG A 12 -14.27 2.16 5.41
N ILE A 13 -12.99 2.23 5.04
CA ILE A 13 -12.58 2.83 3.77
C ILE A 13 -13.19 2.09 2.59
N TYR A 14 -13.15 0.76 2.58
CA TYR A 14 -13.80 -0.06 1.55
C TYR A 14 -15.33 0.05 1.55
N GLU A 15 -15.98 0.26 2.69
CA GLU A 15 -17.42 0.46 2.79
C GLU A 15 -17.85 1.86 2.32
N GLU A 16 -17.04 2.88 2.56
CA GLU A 16 -17.31 4.27 2.18
C GLU A 16 -16.85 4.59 0.75
N SER A 17 -15.83 3.91 0.25
CA SER A 17 -15.18 4.16 -1.04
C SER A 17 -14.86 2.86 -1.75
N THR A 18 -15.29 2.75 -3.01
CA THR A 18 -15.01 1.58 -3.87
C THR A 18 -13.89 1.83 -4.88
N ASP A 19 -13.49 3.09 -5.06
CA ASP A 19 -12.40 3.48 -5.95
C ASP A 19 -11.07 3.54 -5.17
N ILE A 20 -10.57 2.35 -4.83
CA ILE A 20 -9.30 2.18 -4.14
C ILE A 20 -8.27 1.76 -5.18
N TYR A 21 -7.27 2.61 -5.38
CA TYR A 21 -6.15 2.31 -6.24
C TYR A 21 -5.18 1.40 -5.47
N VAL A 22 -4.96 0.20 -5.99
CA VAL A 22 -3.99 -0.76 -5.46
C VAL A 22 -2.79 -0.77 -6.40
N SER A 23 -1.63 -0.43 -5.88
CA SER A 23 -0.39 -0.49 -6.64
C SER A 23 0.11 -1.93 -6.85
N PRO A 24 1.03 -2.14 -7.81
CA PRO A 24 1.70 -3.43 -7.96
C PRO A 24 2.31 -3.90 -6.65
N ASP A 25 2.39 -5.21 -6.46
CA ASP A 25 3.15 -5.77 -5.36
C ASP A 25 4.64 -5.40 -5.49
N PHE A 26 5.22 -4.99 -4.37
CA PHE A 26 6.64 -4.70 -4.24
C PHE A 26 7.18 -5.37 -2.97
N GLN A 27 8.48 -5.66 -2.96
CA GLN A 27 9.14 -6.18 -1.78
C GLN A 27 9.65 -5.04 -0.91
N CYS A 28 9.09 -4.94 0.29
CA CYS A 28 9.54 -4.00 1.30
C CYS A 28 10.14 -4.76 2.48
N ASP A 29 11.30 -4.33 2.96
CA ASP A 29 11.87 -4.85 4.22
C ASP A 29 10.93 -4.62 5.41
N HIS A 30 10.06 -3.61 5.33
CA HIS A 30 9.09 -3.30 6.38
C HIS A 30 8.07 -4.43 6.56
N THR A 31 7.71 -5.15 5.50
CA THR A 31 6.80 -6.31 5.53
C THR A 31 7.56 -7.63 5.59
N LEU A 32 8.75 -7.62 6.22
CA LEU A 32 9.65 -8.78 6.33
C LEU A 32 10.10 -9.33 4.96
N GLY A 33 10.09 -8.48 3.93
CA GLY A 33 10.36 -8.86 2.55
C GLY A 33 9.18 -9.52 1.82
N PHE A 34 7.98 -9.53 2.42
CA PHE A 34 6.78 -10.10 1.80
C PHE A 34 6.19 -9.14 0.76
N PRO A 35 5.83 -9.63 -0.45
CA PRO A 35 5.21 -8.81 -1.49
C PRO A 35 3.92 -8.18 -0.98
N SER A 36 3.94 -6.85 -0.93
CA SER A 36 2.85 -6.04 -0.41
C SER A 36 2.55 -4.91 -1.37
N SER A 37 1.30 -4.48 -1.37
CA SER A 37 0.81 -3.43 -2.26
C SER A 37 0.40 -2.22 -1.43
N LEU A 38 0.76 -1.02 -1.90
CA LEU A 38 0.25 0.22 -1.33
C LEU A 38 -1.12 0.50 -1.94
N CYS A 39 -2.15 0.46 -1.09
CA CYS A 39 -3.50 0.83 -1.44
C CYS A 39 -3.72 2.30 -1.08
N VAL A 40 -4.35 3.07 -1.96
CA VAL A 40 -4.72 4.46 -1.73
C VAL A 40 -6.15 4.71 -2.16
N CYS A 41 -6.89 5.40 -1.30
CA CYS A 41 -8.20 5.94 -1.59
C CYS A 41 -8.07 7.46 -1.76
N TRP A 42 -8.09 7.92 -3.01
CA TRP A 42 -8.02 9.34 -3.35
C TRP A 42 -9.22 10.13 -2.81
N GLU A 43 -10.41 9.52 -2.80
CA GLU A 43 -11.62 10.16 -2.28
C GLU A 43 -11.51 10.52 -0.80
N GLN A 44 -10.87 9.66 0.00
CA GLN A 44 -10.66 9.90 1.43
C GLN A 44 -9.30 10.51 1.74
N GLY A 45 -8.39 10.56 0.77
CA GLY A 45 -7.02 10.99 0.97
C GLY A 45 -6.25 10.08 1.92
N LYS A 46 -6.43 8.76 1.83
CA LYS A 46 -5.82 7.78 2.75
C LYS A 46 -5.11 6.67 2.01
N ALA A 47 -3.91 6.30 2.45
CA ALA A 47 -3.13 5.19 1.92
C ALA A 47 -2.71 4.21 3.02
N TRP A 48 -2.58 2.93 2.68
CA TRP A 48 -2.21 1.87 3.61
C TRP A 48 -1.55 0.70 2.89
N LEU A 49 -0.73 -0.07 3.61
CA LEU A 49 -0.09 -1.27 3.09
C LEU A 49 -0.99 -2.50 3.25
N ALA A 50 -1.34 -3.14 2.15
CA ALA A 50 -2.03 -4.42 2.17
C ALA A 50 -1.06 -5.52 1.72
N PRO A 51 -0.92 -6.62 2.49
CA PRO A 51 -0.21 -7.78 1.99
C PRO A 51 -0.99 -8.38 0.81
N ASN A 52 -0.30 -9.02 -0.12
CA ASN A 52 -0.96 -9.62 -1.27
C ASN A 52 -1.86 -10.79 -0.83
N ASP A 53 -3.18 -10.59 -0.82
CA ASP A 53 -4.19 -11.56 -0.31
C ASP A 53 -4.05 -12.95 -0.94
N PHE A 54 -3.68 -12.99 -2.23
CA PHE A 54 -3.47 -14.23 -2.99
C PHE A 54 -2.31 -15.07 -2.44
N MET A 55 -1.19 -14.43 -2.09
CA MET A 55 -0.05 -15.13 -1.48
C MET A 55 -0.23 -15.29 0.03
N PHE A 56 -0.93 -14.33 0.66
CA PHE A 56 -1.20 -14.32 2.09
C PHE A 56 -2.05 -15.52 2.54
N SER A 57 -3.04 -15.92 1.73
CA SER A 57 -3.85 -17.13 2.02
C SER A 57 -3.06 -18.44 2.00
N ASP A 58 -1.87 -18.47 1.39
CA ASP A 58 -1.00 -19.66 1.34
C ASP A 58 0.02 -19.69 2.49
N LEU A 59 0.16 -18.59 3.23
CA LEU A 59 1.14 -18.48 4.32
C LEU A 59 0.68 -19.19 5.60
N PRO A 60 1.64 -19.69 6.41
CA PRO A 60 1.35 -20.15 7.76
C PRO A 60 0.87 -19.00 8.65
N GLU A 61 -0.04 -19.30 9.57
CA GLU A 61 -0.66 -18.32 10.49
C GLU A 61 0.38 -17.44 11.20
N ASP A 62 1.49 -18.01 11.65
CA ASP A 62 2.58 -17.31 12.33
C ASP A 62 3.20 -16.19 11.47
N GLN A 63 3.50 -16.46 10.19
CA GLN A 63 4.01 -15.43 9.28
C GLN A 63 2.92 -14.43 8.87
N ALA A 64 1.70 -14.93 8.68
CA ALA A 64 0.56 -14.09 8.36
C ALA A 64 0.32 -13.05 9.47
N GLU A 65 0.43 -13.46 10.74
CA GLU A 65 0.34 -12.55 11.88
C GLU A 65 1.48 -11.52 11.91
N ASP A 66 2.73 -11.93 11.68
CA ASP A 66 3.89 -11.02 11.62
C ASP A 66 3.76 -9.97 10.52
N ILE A 67 3.31 -10.37 9.32
CA ILE A 67 3.09 -9.46 8.18
C ILE A 67 1.92 -8.50 8.46
N LEU A 68 0.83 -9.00 9.05
CA LEU A 68 -0.30 -8.15 9.44
C LEU A 68 0.10 -7.14 10.51
N ASP A 69 0.90 -7.55 11.49
CA ASP A 69 1.40 -6.65 12.53
C ASP A 69 2.28 -5.56 11.90
N ALA A 70 3.19 -5.92 10.99
CA ALA A 70 3.99 -4.97 10.23
C ALA A 70 3.13 -3.98 9.40
N CYS A 71 2.06 -4.46 8.75
CA CYS A 71 1.12 -3.58 8.04
C CYS A 71 0.37 -2.64 9.01
N ALA A 72 0.00 -3.13 10.19
CA ALA A 72 -0.64 -2.33 11.24
C ALA A 72 0.34 -1.35 11.93
N GLU A 73 1.63 -1.69 11.99
CA GLU A 73 2.70 -0.79 12.43
C GLU A 73 2.83 0.40 11.48
N TYR A 74 2.86 0.13 10.17
CA TYR A 74 2.83 1.17 9.15
C TYR A 74 1.56 2.03 9.25
N GLY A 75 0.42 1.38 9.46
CA GLY A 75 -0.88 2.00 9.67
C GLY A 75 -1.43 2.68 8.40
N ILE A 76 -2.31 3.66 8.61
CA ILE A 76 -2.92 4.42 7.52
C ILE A 76 -2.25 5.80 7.45
N ARG A 77 -1.73 6.12 6.27
CA ARG A 77 -1.11 7.39 5.93
C ARG A 77 -2.08 8.29 5.20
N ASN A 78 -1.83 9.58 5.28
CA ASN A 78 -2.57 10.57 4.49
C ASN A 78 -1.96 10.60 3.10
N CYS A 79 -2.80 10.50 2.07
CA CYS A 79 -2.37 10.52 0.69
C CYS A 79 -3.53 11.05 -0.18
N THR A 80 -3.53 12.35 -0.43
CA THR A 80 -4.57 13.02 -1.23
C THR A 80 -4.23 13.08 -2.71
N ASP A 81 -2.93 13.01 -3.05
CA ASP A 81 -2.43 13.27 -4.40
C ASP A 81 -1.27 12.33 -4.78
N LYS A 82 -1.00 12.22 -6.07
CA LYS A 82 0.07 11.35 -6.61
C LYS A 82 1.44 11.68 -6.02
N GLU A 83 1.70 12.95 -5.70
CA GLU A 83 2.94 13.37 -5.06
C GLU A 83 3.10 12.74 -3.67
N ASP A 84 2.05 12.77 -2.84
CA ASP A 84 2.03 12.09 -1.54
C ASP A 84 2.25 10.59 -1.73
N PHE A 85 1.57 9.98 -2.70
CA PHE A 85 1.73 8.56 -2.99
C PHE A 85 3.18 8.22 -3.34
N ASN A 86 3.79 9.00 -4.23
CA ASN A 86 5.18 8.84 -4.63
C ASN A 86 6.16 9.07 -3.46
N ASN A 87 5.85 10.00 -2.54
CA ASN A 87 6.62 10.17 -1.32
C ASN A 87 6.54 8.93 -0.43
N LEU A 88 5.35 8.37 -0.22
CA LEU A 88 5.17 7.13 0.53
C LEU A 88 5.94 5.97 -0.12
N ILE A 89 5.84 5.82 -1.44
CA ILE A 89 6.58 4.81 -2.20
C ILE A 89 8.10 4.96 -2.02
N ARG A 90 8.62 6.19 -2.00
CA ARG A 90 10.05 6.46 -1.73
C ARG A 90 10.46 6.09 -0.31
N GLU A 91 9.58 6.30 0.66
CA GLU A 91 9.83 5.89 2.06
C GLU A 91 9.77 4.37 2.22
N LEU A 92 8.95 3.69 1.42
CA LEU A 92 8.80 2.23 1.44
C LEU A 92 10.02 1.51 0.85
N GLY A 93 10.67 2.09 -0.16
CA GLY A 93 11.95 1.60 -0.65
C GLY A 93 12.18 1.82 -2.13
N CYS A 94 13.41 1.57 -2.57
CA CYS A 94 13.75 1.68 -3.99
C CYS A 94 13.01 0.67 -4.87
N ASP A 95 12.70 -0.52 -4.34
CA ASP A 95 11.92 -1.55 -5.05
C ASP A 95 10.48 -1.09 -5.29
N ALA A 96 9.87 -0.48 -4.27
CA ALA A 96 8.55 0.13 -4.39
C ALA A 96 8.57 1.26 -5.43
N VAL A 97 9.62 2.07 -5.49
CA VAL A 97 9.77 3.12 -6.52
C VAL A 97 9.89 2.51 -7.92
N ASP A 98 10.64 1.42 -8.10
CA ASP A 98 10.79 0.83 -9.44
C ASP A 98 9.48 0.22 -9.95
N ASN A 99 8.68 -0.38 -9.06
CA ASN A 99 7.45 -1.10 -9.42
C ASN A 99 6.17 -0.25 -9.36
N ALA A 100 6.03 0.61 -8.36
CA ALA A 100 4.78 1.31 -8.02
C ALA A 100 4.83 2.83 -8.21
N TRP A 101 5.96 3.42 -8.64
CA TRP A 101 6.05 4.85 -8.87
C TRP A 101 5.10 5.34 -9.98
N LEU A 102 4.32 6.37 -9.67
CA LEU A 102 3.42 7.00 -10.62
C LEU A 102 4.09 8.19 -11.29
N PRO A 103 4.27 8.20 -12.62
CA PRO A 103 4.79 9.38 -13.29
C PRO A 103 3.84 10.56 -13.12
N ASP A 104 4.39 11.70 -12.70
CA ASP A 104 3.72 12.99 -12.62
C ASP A 104 3.52 13.48 -14.06
N ASN A 105 2.42 13.08 -14.70
CA ASN A 105 2.21 13.39 -16.10
C ASN A 105 1.77 14.86 -16.28
N GLU A 106 2.71 15.78 -16.14
CA GLU A 106 2.81 16.94 -17.03
C GLU A 106 4.10 16.80 -17.85
N GLU A 107 3.92 16.71 -19.16
CA GLU A 107 4.90 16.67 -20.26
C GLU A 107 5.11 15.28 -20.88
N GLY A 108 4.62 15.18 -22.12
CA GLY A 108 4.60 13.97 -22.90
C GLY A 108 5.98 13.40 -23.17
N MET A 109 6.09 12.08 -23.08
CA MET A 109 7.02 11.36 -23.92
C MET A 109 6.33 11.13 -25.27
N VAL A 110 6.71 11.98 -26.23
CA VAL A 110 6.47 11.79 -27.65
C VAL A 110 6.96 10.40 -28.07
N ILE A 111 6.20 9.78 -28.96
CA ILE A 111 6.61 8.63 -29.78
C ILE A 111 8.06 8.75 -30.29
N THR A 112 8.83 7.67 -30.23
CA THR A 112 9.57 7.19 -31.42
C THR A 112 9.83 5.69 -31.37
#